data_AF-A0A8J6WCL4-F1
#
_entry.id   AF-A0A8J6WCL4-F1
#
_cell.length_a   1.000
_cell.length_b   1.000
_cell.length_c   1.000
_cell.angle_alpha   90.00
_cell.angle_beta   90.00
_cell.angle_gamma   90.00
#
_symmetry.space_group_name_H-M   'P 1'
#
loop_
_entity.id
_entity.type
_entity.pdbx_description
1 polymer ?
#
loop_
_entity_poly.entity_id
_entity_poly.type
_entity_poly.pdbx_seq_one_letter_code
_entity_poly.pdbx_strand_id
1 'polypeptide(L)' 'MAAGEGLLTGLEAANQVIAKPGQGQPAEILPVILDEPHIQALRSVNRFVRQGLQGLPQFWLP' A
#
# COMPACT_ATOMS: atom_id res chain seq x y z
N MET A 1 -4.63 -5.68 -0.67
CA MET A 1 -3.24 -5.64 -1.12
C MET A 1 -3.13 -4.44 -2.04
N ALA A 2 -2.83 -3.27 -1.46
CA ALA A 2 -2.74 -2.02 -2.19
C ALA A 2 -1.37 -1.97 -2.86
N ALA A 3 -1.33 -1.71 -4.17
CA ALA A 3 -0.12 -1.71 -4.99
C ALA A 3 0.86 -0.55 -4.69
N GLY A 4 0.70 0.17 -3.56
CA GLY A 4 1.49 1.35 -3.21
C GLY A 4 2.65 1.10 -2.24
N GLU A 5 2.54 0.15 -1.30
CA GLU A 5 3.52 0.04 -0.21
C GLU A 5 4.84 -0.60 -0.66
N GLY A 6 4.79 -1.58 -1.58
CA GLY A 6 5.96 -2.32 -2.03
C GLY A 6 6.91 -1.50 -2.91
N LEU A 7 6.37 -0.60 -3.75
CA LEU A 7 7.16 0.24 -4.65
C LEU A 7 7.96 1.31 -3.87
N LEU A 8 7.34 1.91 -2.85
CA LEU A 8 7.96 2.93 -2.01
C LEU A 8 9.00 2.32 -1.06
N THR A 9 8.70 1.18 -0.45
CA THR A 9 9.66 0.45 0.39
C THR A 9 10.90 0.03 -0.41
N GLY A 10 10.73 -0.35 -1.68
CA GLY A 10 11.84 -0.67 -2.58
C GLY A 10 12.71 0.54 -2.91
N LEU A 11 12.09 1.70 -3.15
CA LEU A 11 12.80 2.95 -3.43
C LEU A 11 13.57 3.45 -2.20
N GLU A 12 12.99 3.30 -1.02
CA GLU A 12 13.61 3.64 0.26
C GLU A 12 14.81 2.74 0.58
N ALA A 13 14.68 1.43 0.31
CA ALA A 13 15.79 0.50 0.42
C ALA A 13 16.92 0.84 -0.56
N ALA A 14 16.60 1.21 -1.80
CA ALA A 14 17.59 1.62 -2.80
C ALA A 14 18.35 2.89 -2.36
N ASN A 15 17.64 3.89 -1.83
CA ASN A 15 18.27 5.11 -1.28
C ASN A 15 19.24 4.79 -0.14
N GLN A 16 18.89 3.86 0.76
CA GLN A 16 19.77 3.43 1.84
C GLN A 16 21.02 2.68 1.33
N VAL A 17 20.91 1.92 0.24
CA VAL A 17 22.04 1.18 -0.34
C VAL A 17 23.05 2.16 -0.94
N ILE A 18 22.61 3.15 -1.70
CA ILE A 18 23.51 4.12 -2.36
C ILE A 18 24.13 5.13 -1.38
N ALA A 19 23.51 5.35 -0.22
CA ALA A 19 24.05 6.19 0.84
C ALA A 19 25.35 5.61 1.46
N LYS A 20 25.54 4.28 1.43
CA LYS A 20 26.74 3.63 1.99
C LYS A 20 28.03 3.89 1.20
N PRO A 21 28.06 3.71 -0.14
CA PRO A 21 29.22 4.06 -0.96
C PRO A 21 29.27 5.56 -1.31
N GLY A 22 28.22 6.33 -1.05
CA GLY A 22 28.12 7.74 -1.42
C GLY A 22 28.08 7.97 -2.95
N GLN A 23 27.69 6.94 -3.71
CA GLN A 23 27.65 6.96 -5.17
C GLN A 23 26.21 6.85 -5.64
N GLY A 24 25.80 7.76 -6.54
CA GLY A 24 24.43 7.83 -7.06
C GLY A 24 23.65 9.02 -6.52
N GLN A 25 22.41 9.19 -6.98
CA GLN A 25 21.51 10.26 -6.53
C GLN A 25 20.28 9.61 -5.85
N PRO A 26 19.90 10.06 -4.65
CA PRO A 26 18.70 9.56 -3.99
C PRO A 26 17.46 9.90 -4.81
N ALA A 27 16.58 8.94 -4.96
CA ALA A 27 15.27 9.14 -5.56
C ALA A 27 14.37 9.91 -4.58
N GLU A 28 13.58 10.83 -5.11
CA GLU A 28 12.60 11.58 -4.34
C GLU A 28 11.45 10.65 -3.90
N ILE A 29 11.25 10.52 -2.60
CA ILE A 29 10.13 9.75 -2.03
C ILE A 29 8.98 10.73 -1.79
N LEU A 30 7.95 10.64 -2.63
CA LEU A 30 6.74 11.42 -2.43
C LEU A 30 6.03 10.96 -1.15
N PRO A 31 5.57 11.90 -0.30
CA PRO A 31 4.87 11.54 0.93
C PRO A 31 3.55 10.84 0.62
N VAL A 32 3.24 9.80 1.39
CA VAL A 32 1.93 9.16 1.34
C VAL A 32 0.90 10.14 1.89
N ILE A 33 0.06 10.66 1.00
CA ILE A 33 -1.04 11.54 1.39
C ILE A 33 -2.12 10.67 2.02
N LEU A 34 -2.62 11.10 3.18
CA LEU A 34 -3.72 10.42 3.85
C LEU A 34 -4.96 10.43 2.94
N ASP A 35 -5.61 9.28 2.79
CA ASP A 35 -6.88 9.16 2.07
C ASP A 35 -7.87 10.23 2.59
N GLU A 36 -8.62 10.87 1.70
CA GLU A 36 -9.66 11.82 2.09
C GLU A 36 -10.71 11.13 2.99
N PRO A 37 -11.39 11.85 3.91
CA PRO A 37 -12.29 11.23 4.90
C PRO A 37 -13.38 10.36 4.26
N HIS A 38 -13.88 10.76 3.08
CA HIS A 38 -14.87 9.97 2.35
C HIS A 38 -14.26 8.69 1.72
N ILE A 39 -13.01 8.73 1.25
CA ILE A 39 -12.29 7.56 0.73
C ILE A 39 -11.97 6.58 1.86
N GLN A 40 -11.55 7.08 3.03
CA GLN A 40 -11.31 6.25 4.20
C GLN A 40 -12.57 5.51 4.64
N ALA A 41 -13.71 6.20 4.67
CA ALA A 41 -15.00 5.61 5.01
C ALA A 41 -15.42 4.52 4.01
N LEU A 42 -15.29 4.77 2.70
CA LEU A 42 -15.60 3.75 1.70
C LEU A 42 -14.66 2.54 1.77
N ARG A 43 -13.38 2.76 2.08
CA ARG A 43 -12.39 1.69 2.25
C ARG A 43 -12.64 0.85 3.48
N SER A 44 -13.12 1.45 4.59
CA SER A 44 -13.49 0.69 5.78
C SER A 44 -14.72 -0.20 5.51
N VAL A 45 -15.74 0.33 4.82
CA VAL A 45 -16.90 -0.44 4.38
C VAL A 45 -16.50 -1.61 3.46
N ASN A 46 -15.66 -1.36 2.45
CA ASN A 46 -15.21 -2.41 1.53
C ASN A 46 -14.46 -3.53 2.29
N ARG A 47 -13.56 -3.17 3.20
CA ARG A 47 -12.84 -4.15 4.02
C ARG A 47 -13.78 -4.95 4.92
N PHE A 48 -14.73 -4.29 5.57
CA PHE A 48 -15.73 -4.94 6.42
C PHE A 48 -16.59 -5.94 5.64
N VAL A 49 -17.08 -5.54 4.46
CA VAL A 49 -17.85 -6.42 3.57
C VAL A 49 -16.99 -7.61 3.14
N ARG A 50 -15.77 -7.37 2.66
CA ARG A 50 -14.86 -8.46 2.24
C ARG A 50 -14.54 -9.44 3.37
N GLN A 51 -14.32 -8.96 4.59
CA GLN A 51 -14.06 -9.81 5.75
C GLN A 51 -15.30 -10.64 6.12
N GLY A 52 -16.49 -10.05 6.09
CA GLY A 52 -17.74 -10.79 6.31
C GLY A 52 -17.99 -11.86 5.24
N LEU A 53 -17.62 -11.59 3.99
CA LEU A 53 -17.76 -12.54 2.88
C LEU A 53 -16.70 -13.66 2.89
N GLN A 54 -15.52 -13.45 3.49
CA GLN A 54 -14.46 -14.47 3.59
C GLN A 54 -14.87 -15.69 4.42
N GLY A 55 -15.89 -15.57 5.27
CA GLY A 55 -16.45 -16.70 6.03
C GLY A 55 -17.57 -17.45 5.30
N LEU A 56 -17.98 -17.01 4.11
CA LEU A 56 -19.04 -17.68 3.34
C LEU A 56 -18.47 -18.84 2.52
N PRO A 57 -19.21 -19.95 2.40
CA PRO A 57 -18.77 -21.09 1.59
C PRO A 57 -18.65 -20.69 0.10
N GLN A 58 -17.61 -21.17 -0.55
CA GLN A 58 -17.14 -20.78 -1.89
C GLN A 58 -18.16 -20.98 -3.04
N PHE A 59 -19.35 -21.54 -2.77
CA PHE A 59 -20.40 -21.70 -3.77
C PHE A 59 -21.21 -20.43 -4.06
N TRP A 60 -21.07 -19.36 -3.27
CA TRP A 60 -21.78 -18.07 -3.47
C TRP A 60 -20.96 -17.00 -4.21
N LEU A 61 -19.64 -17.22 -4.39
CA LEU A 61 -18.77 -16.34 -5.17
C LEU A 61 -18.54 -17.02 -6.53
N PRO A 62 -18.86 -16.39 -7.68
CA PRO A 62 -18.52 -16.93 -9.00
C PRO A 62 -17.00 -17.07 -9.18
#